data_AF-A0AAV5HFI4-F1
#
_entry.id   AF-A0AAV5HFI4-F1
#
_cell.length_a   1.000
_cell.length_b   1.000
_cell.length_c   1.000
_cell.angle_alpha   90.00
_cell.angle_beta   90.00
_cell.angle_gamma   90.00
#
_symmetry.space_group_name_H-M   'P 1'
#
loop_
_entity.id
_entity.type
_entity.pdbx_description
1 polymer ?
#
loop_
_entity_poly.entity_id
_entity_poly.type
_entity_poly.pdbx_seq_one_letter_code
_entity_poly.pdbx_strand_id
1 'polypeptide(L)'
;MATREIEASSEEERRALRGSKFAPLPSLPPQSHSQPRLAHPGGPLTTNKAAALAKFLERKLQDPNGLFSINPDLLELAVQNAKATVIAIKPVVEV
;
A
#
# COMPACT_ATOMS: atom_id res chain seq x y z
N MET A 1 32.41 -12.40 -14.53
CA MET A 1 33.85 -12.58 -14.21
C MET A 1 34.05 -12.74 -12.69
N ALA A 2 33.31 -13.61 -11.99
CA ALA A 2 33.42 -13.78 -10.52
C ALA A 2 33.46 -15.25 -10.05
N THR A 3 33.27 -16.20 -10.97
CA THR A 3 33.13 -17.63 -10.63
C THR A 3 34.47 -18.35 -10.48
N ARG A 4 35.54 -17.85 -11.08
CA ARG A 4 36.85 -18.53 -11.13
C ARG A 4 37.71 -18.36 -9.88
N GLU A 5 37.47 -17.33 -9.07
CA GLU A 5 38.26 -17.07 -7.86
C GLU A 5 37.74 -17.80 -6.62
N ILE A 6 36.44 -18.13 -6.60
CA ILE A 6 35.80 -18.86 -5.51
C ILE A 6 36.24 -20.34 -5.50
N GLU A 7 36.63 -20.89 -6.66
CA GLU A 7 37.13 -22.27 -6.78
C GLU A 7 38.55 -22.48 -6.22
N ALA A 8 39.28 -21.40 -5.93
CA ALA A 8 40.62 -21.43 -5.34
C ALA A 8 40.66 -21.15 -3.83
N SER A 9 39.54 -20.72 -3.22
CA SER A 9 39.47 -20.42 -1.79
C SER A 9 39.24 -21.67 -0.93
N SER A 10 39.72 -21.62 0.32
CA SER A 10 39.58 -22.74 1.28
C SER A 10 38.10 -23.01 1.60
N GLU A 11 37.76 -24.25 1.95
CA GLU A 11 36.41 -24.68 2.38
C GLU A 11 35.85 -23.75 3.48
N GLU A 12 36.73 -23.24 4.34
CA GLU A 12 36.41 -22.35 5.44
C GLU A 12 36.03 -20.93 4.96
N GLU A 13 36.71 -20.41 3.94
CA GLU A 13 36.37 -19.14 3.30
C GLU A 13 35.06 -19.23 2.51
N ARG A 14 34.80 -20.36 1.84
CA ARG A 14 33.52 -20.61 1.16
C ARG A 14 32.35 -20.65 2.16
N ARG A 15 32.57 -21.26 3.33
CA ARG A 15 31.57 -21.30 4.41
C ARG A 15 31.29 -19.90 4.95
N ALA A 16 32.32 -19.09 5.15
CA ALA A 16 32.18 -17.71 5.60
C ALA A 16 31.40 -16.83 4.60
N LEU A 17 31.65 -16.99 3.30
CA LEU A 17 30.92 -16.28 2.24
C LEU A 17 29.44 -16.67 2.17
N ARG A 18 29.11 -17.94 2.45
CA ARG A 18 27.71 -18.41 2.49
C ARG A 18 26.92 -17.84 3.67
N GLY A 19 27.58 -17.54 4.78
CA GLY A 19 27.00 -16.91 5.97
C GLY A 19 27.03 -15.37 5.95
N SER A 20 27.63 -14.77 4.92
CA SER A 20 27.74 -13.32 4.76
C SER A 20 26.37 -12.67 4.61
N LYS A 21 26.18 -11.48 5.20
CA LYS A 21 24.96 -10.67 4.99
C LYS A 21 24.82 -10.16 3.54
N PHE A 22 25.88 -10.29 2.74
CA PHE A 22 25.90 -9.99 1.32
C PHE A 22 25.65 -11.22 0.44
N ALA A 23 25.47 -12.42 1.04
CA ALA A 23 25.00 -13.56 0.29
C ALA A 23 23.61 -13.26 -0.29
N PRO A 24 23.33 -13.61 -1.56
CA PRO A 24 22.01 -13.43 -2.12
C PRO A 24 20.98 -14.08 -1.20
N LEU A 25 20.03 -13.29 -0.72
CA LEU A 25 18.93 -13.82 0.07
C LEU A 25 18.26 -14.94 -0.73
N PRO A 26 17.83 -16.05 -0.08
CA PRO A 26 17.09 -17.08 -0.78
C PRO A 26 15.92 -16.43 -1.50
N SER A 27 15.80 -16.68 -2.81
CA SER A 27 14.76 -16.07 -3.64
C SER A 27 13.40 -16.40 -3.05
N LEU A 28 12.71 -15.40 -2.50
CA LEU A 28 11.32 -15.58 -2.06
C LEU A 28 10.52 -16.06 -3.27
N PRO A 29 9.60 -17.04 -3.09
CA PRO A 29 8.71 -17.43 -4.17
C PRO A 29 7.98 -16.17 -4.68
N PRO A 30 7.74 -16.06 -5.99
CA PRO A 30 6.98 -14.94 -6.53
C PRO A 30 5.64 -14.91 -5.81
N GLN A 31 5.35 -13.82 -5.09
CA GLN A 31 4.07 -13.62 -4.42
C GLN A 31 2.99 -13.41 -5.48
N SER A 32 2.54 -14.50 -6.10
CA SER A 32 1.36 -14.58 -6.96
C SER A 32 0.09 -14.75 -6.14
N HIS A 33 0.03 -14.11 -4.97
CA HIS A 33 -1.13 -14.18 -4.11
C HIS A 33 -1.92 -12.88 -4.22
N SER A 34 -2.96 -12.92 -5.05
CA SER A 34 -4.16 -12.08 -4.99
C SER A 34 -4.95 -12.36 -3.71
N GLN A 35 -4.28 -12.42 -2.55
CA GLN A 35 -4.98 -12.61 -1.29
C GLN A 35 -5.84 -11.36 -1.03
N PRO A 36 -7.16 -11.52 -0.85
CA PRO A 36 -8.02 -10.41 -0.51
C PRO A 36 -7.53 -9.83 0.82
N ARG A 37 -7.14 -8.55 0.79
CA ARG A 37 -6.67 -7.86 1.99
C ARG A 37 -7.80 -7.89 3.01
N LEU A 38 -7.51 -8.41 4.20
CA LEU A 38 -8.42 -8.33 5.35
C LEU A 38 -8.85 -6.88 5.55
N ALA A 39 -10.14 -6.67 5.81
CA ALA A 39 -10.67 -5.34 6.05
C ALA A 39 -9.98 -4.70 7.26
N HIS A 40 -9.77 -3.39 7.22
CA HIS A 40 -9.20 -2.65 8.35
C HIS A 40 -10.14 -2.77 9.56
N PRO A 41 -9.62 -2.97 10.79
CA PRO A 41 -10.45 -3.22 11.97
C PRO A 41 -11.43 -2.07 12.27
N GLY A 42 -11.07 -0.83 11.97
CA GLY A 42 -11.97 0.32 12.10
C GLY A 42 -12.81 0.60 10.84
N GLY A 43 -12.87 -0.33 9.88
CA GLY A 43 -13.60 -0.16 8.64
C GLY A 43 -12.91 0.74 7.59
N PRO A 44 -13.58 0.98 6.45
CA PRO A 44 -12.99 1.66 5.30
C PRO A 44 -12.63 3.14 5.55
N LEU A 45 -13.33 3.81 6.49
CA LEU A 45 -13.12 5.22 6.80
C LEU A 45 -11.91 5.48 7.71
N THR A 46 -11.43 4.49 8.45
CA THR A 46 -10.32 4.65 9.40
C THR A 46 -8.96 4.32 8.81
N THR A 47 -8.88 4.08 7.50
CA THR A 47 -7.62 3.72 6.84
C THR A 47 -6.72 4.94 6.64
N ASN A 48 -5.39 4.75 6.69
CA ASN A 48 -4.43 5.80 6.32
C ASN A 48 -4.67 6.35 4.90
N LYS A 49 -5.17 5.50 3.99
CA LYS A 49 -5.54 5.91 2.63
C LYS A 49 -6.71 6.90 2.62
N ALA A 50 -7.77 6.64 3.40
CA ALA A 50 -8.89 7.55 3.54
C ALA A 50 -8.44 8.89 4.14
N ALA A 51 -7.61 8.86 5.20
CA ALA A 51 -7.07 10.07 5.82
C ALA A 51 -6.19 10.89 4.87
N ALA A 52 -5.30 10.23 4.11
CA ALA A 52 -4.45 10.90 3.12
C ALA A 52 -5.29 11.51 1.98
N LEU A 53 -6.33 10.80 1.53
CA LEU A 53 -7.24 11.27 0.49
C LEU A 53 -8.03 12.51 0.94
N ALA A 54 -8.56 12.51 2.16
CA ALA A 54 -9.28 13.66 2.72
C ALA A 54 -8.37 14.91 2.75
N LYS A 55 -7.14 14.76 3.27
CA LYS A 55 -6.15 15.86 3.30
C LYS A 55 -5.71 16.31 1.90
N PHE A 56 -5.69 15.40 0.93
CA PHE A 56 -5.40 15.77 -0.45
C PHE A 56 -6.52 16.64 -1.05
N LEU A 57 -7.78 16.23 -0.87
CA LEU A 57 -8.94 16.98 -1.37
C LEU A 57 -9.07 18.35 -0.67
N GLU A 58 -8.82 18.41 0.63
CA GLU A 58 -8.78 19.67 1.40
C GLU A 58 -7.75 20.65 0.84
N ARG A 59 -6.53 20.17 0.57
CA ARG A 59 -5.49 21.00 -0.06
C ARG A 59 -5.85 21.42 -1.50
N LYS A 60 -6.54 20.55 -2.24
CA LYS A 60 -6.99 20.85 -3.61
C LYS A 60 -8.10 21.89 -3.67
N LEU A 61 -8.92 22.01 -2.62
CA LEU A 61 -9.95 23.04 -2.51
C LEU A 61 -9.37 24.43 -2.22
N GLN A 62 -8.22 24.50 -1.56
CA GLN A 62 -7.52 25.78 -1.28
C GLN A 62 -6.80 26.35 -2.51
N ASP A 63 -6.49 25.50 -3.48
CA ASP A 63 -5.90 25.92 -4.75
C ASP A 63 -7.00 26.39 -5.71
N PRO A 64 -6.98 27.65 -6.18
CA PRO A 64 -8.01 28.19 -7.08
C PRO A 64 -8.16 27.38 -8.37
N ASN A 65 -7.13 26.64 -8.78
CA ASN A 65 -7.15 25.77 -9.95
C ASN A 65 -7.11 24.27 -9.60
N GLY A 66 -7.14 23.91 -8.32
CA GLY A 66 -6.89 22.54 -7.87
C GLY A 66 -7.92 21.53 -8.37
N LEU A 67 -9.17 21.97 -8.53
CA LEU A 67 -10.28 21.15 -8.99
C LEU A 67 -10.26 20.86 -10.49
N PHE A 68 -9.59 21.67 -11.33
CA PHE A 68 -9.50 21.40 -12.77
C PHE A 68 -8.77 20.09 -13.10
N SER A 69 -7.90 19.64 -12.18
CA SER A 69 -7.18 18.37 -12.31
C SER A 69 -8.01 17.12 -11.94
N ILE A 70 -9.26 17.31 -11.50
CA ILE A 70 -10.13 16.24 -11.01
C ILE A 70 -11.33 16.10 -11.94
N ASN A 71 -11.67 14.88 -12.34
CA ASN A 71 -12.87 14.62 -13.13
C ASN A 71 -14.12 14.84 -12.25
N PRO A 72 -15.04 15.76 -12.62
CA PRO A 72 -16.23 16.06 -11.84
C PRO A 72 -17.19 14.86 -11.70
N ASP A 73 -17.33 14.03 -12.74
CA ASP A 73 -18.24 12.87 -12.73
C ASP A 73 -17.78 11.81 -11.73
N LEU A 74 -16.46 11.58 -11.65
CA LEU A 74 -15.87 10.67 -10.67
C LEU A 74 -16.00 11.21 -9.25
N LEU A 75 -15.88 12.52 -9.08
CA LEU A 75 -16.04 13.17 -7.78
C LEU A 75 -17.49 13.05 -7.29
N GLU A 76 -18.47 13.29 -8.14
CA GLU A 76 -19.88 13.14 -7.81
C GLU A 76 -20.22 11.69 -7.42
N LEU A 77 -19.80 10.72 -8.23
CA LEU A 77 -20.02 9.30 -7.93
C LEU A 77 -19.36 8.89 -6.61
N ALA A 78 -18.14 9.37 -6.34
CA ALA A 78 -17.44 9.12 -5.09
C ALA A 78 -18.21 9.69 -3.88
N VAL A 79 -18.79 10.88 -4.00
CA VAL A 79 -19.62 11.50 -2.96
C VAL A 79 -20.89 10.70 -2.71
N GLN A 80 -21.58 10.25 -3.76
CA GLN A 80 -22.80 9.43 -3.61
C GLN A 80 -22.48 8.10 -2.91
N ASN A 81 -21.41 7.42 -3.32
CA ASN A 81 -20.96 6.18 -2.69
C ASN A 81 -20.57 6.39 -1.21
N ALA A 82 -19.91 7.51 -0.90
CA ALA A 82 -19.55 7.85 0.48
C ALA A 82 -20.79 8.08 1.35
N LYS A 83 -21.79 8.82 0.85
CA LYS A 83 -23.06 9.05 1.56
C LYS A 83 -23.78 7.74 1.86
N ALA A 84 -23.90 6.86 0.86
CA ALA A 84 -24.49 5.54 1.05
C ALA A 84 -23.76 4.72 2.13
N THR A 85 -22.43 4.80 2.16
CA THR A 85 -21.60 4.09 3.15
C THR A 85 -21.76 4.69 4.56
N VAL A 86 -21.83 6.01 4.71
CA VAL A 86 -22.03 6.67 6.01
C VAL A 86 -23.42 6.38 6.57
N ILE A 87 -24.46 6.39 5.74
CA ILE A 87 -25.83 6.04 6.16
C ILE A 87 -25.88 4.59 6.66
N ALA A 88 -25.17 3.67 6.00
CA ALA A 88 -25.08 2.27 6.43
C ALA A 88 -24.32 2.07 7.76
N ILE A 89 -23.43 3.00 8.14
CA ILE A 89 -22.60 2.91 9.36
C ILE A 89 -23.22 3.68 10.53
N LYS A 90 -24.10 4.66 10.28
CA LYS A 90 -24.74 5.44 11.35
C LYS A 90 -25.62 4.51 12.20
N PRO A 91 -25.41 4.41 13.52
CA PRO A 91 -26.26 3.58 14.37
C PRO A 91 -27.68 4.15 14.33
N VAL A 92 -28.66 3.28 14.10
CA VAL A 92 -30.09 3.57 14.24
C VAL A 92 -30.40 3.75 15.72
N VAL A 93 -30.03 4.90 16.29
CA VAL A 93 -30.48 5.33 17.62
C VAL A 93 -30.75 6.83 17.57
N GLU A 94 -31.88 7.18 16.96
CA GLU A 94 -32.66 8.37 17.31
C GLU A 94 -34.13 7.95 17.24
N VAL A 95 -34.69 7.60 18.41
CA VAL A 95 -36.13 7.59 18.71
C VAL A 95 -36.30 8.35 20.02
#